data_AF-A0A316WGC9-F1
#
_entry.id   AF-A0A316WGC9-F1
#
_cell.length_a   1.000
_cell.length_b   1.000
_cell.length_c   1.000
_cell.angle_alpha   90.00
_cell.angle_beta   90.00
_cell.angle_gamma   90.00
#
_symmetry.space_group_name_H-M   'P 1'
#
loop_
_entity.id
_entity.type
_entity.pdbx_description
1 polymer ?
#
loop_
_entity_poly.entity_id
_entity_poly.type
_entity_poly.pdbx_seq_one_letter_code
_entity_poly.pdbx_strand_id
1 'polypeptide(L)' 'MNNNQPLQETKTVRFEVLEILDTRKTGSTIEVGKSYLGTLYPNNWVYFTDVNEQEWAFYVDDTCRIIEEVEQVKMF' A
#
# COMPACT_ATOMS: atom_id res chain seq x y z
N MET A 1 0.90 -33.35 -10.30
CA MET A 1 0.91 -32.06 -11.03
C MET A 1 1.30 -31.01 -9.99
N ASN A 2 2.54 -30.53 -10.03
CA ASN A 2 2.99 -29.50 -9.08
C ASN A 2 2.61 -28.15 -9.70
N ASN A 3 1.53 -27.56 -9.21
CA ASN A 3 1.11 -26.21 -9.57
C ASN A 3 2.01 -25.21 -8.83
N ASN A 4 3.26 -25.09 -9.26
CA ASN A 4 4.13 -23.99 -8.84
C ASN A 4 3.80 -22.78 -9.71
N GLN A 5 2.64 -22.18 -9.49
CA GLN A 5 2.44 -20.79 -9.88
C GLN A 5 3.33 -19.96 -8.95
N PRO A 6 4.18 -19.05 -9.46
CA PRO A 6 4.90 -18.14 -8.56
C PRO A 6 3.83 -17.38 -7.78
N LEU A 7 3.82 -17.54 -6.45
CA LEU A 7 3.12 -16.59 -5.59
C LEU A 7 3.72 -15.23 -5.96
N GLN A 8 2.92 -14.41 -6.59
CA GLN A 8 3.25 -13.02 -6.82
C GLN A 8 3.37 -12.38 -5.44
N GLU A 9 4.62 -12.29 -4.94
CA GLU A 9 4.88 -11.90 -3.55
C GLU A 9 4.48 -10.44 -3.37
N THR A 10 3.51 -10.21 -2.49
CA THR A 10 3.19 -8.88 -1.99
C THR A 10 4.26 -8.45 -0.99
N LYS A 11 4.58 -7.16 -0.96
CA LYS A 11 5.55 -6.59 -0.03
C LYS A 11 4.88 -5.61 0.91
N THR A 12 5.28 -5.59 2.17
CA THR A 12 4.92 -4.49 3.07
C THR A 12 5.84 -3.31 2.79
N VAL A 13 5.28 -2.12 2.58
CA VAL A 13 6.05 -0.91 2.28
C VAL A 13 5.57 0.27 3.11
N ARG A 14 6.47 1.19 3.44
CA ARG A 14 6.07 2.55 3.81
C ARG A 14 5.95 3.37 2.54
N PHE A 15 4.83 4.04 2.37
CA PHE A 15 4.57 4.92 1.23
C PHE A 15 4.12 6.29 1.70
N GLU A 16 4.40 7.33 0.91
CA GLU A 16 3.91 8.69 1.10
C GLU A 16 2.81 8.99 0.09
N VAL A 17 1.70 9.55 0.57
CA VAL A 17 0.59 9.99 -0.29
C VAL A 17 0.96 11.30 -0.97
N LEU A 18 0.90 11.33 -2.31
CA LEU A 18 1.16 12.52 -3.12
C LEU A 18 -0.15 13.20 -3.55
N GLU A 19 -1.18 12.40 -3.80
CA GLU A 19 -2.49 12.87 -4.24
C GLU A 19 -3.61 11.93 -3.76
N ILE A 20 -4.81 12.47 -3.56
CA ILE A 20 -6.01 11.70 -3.23
C ILE A 20 -7.03 11.97 -4.34
N LEU A 21 -7.23 10.99 -5.22
CA LEU A 21 -8.16 11.09 -6.36
C LEU A 21 -9.61 10.74 -5.99
N ASP A 22 -9.81 9.90 -4.97
CA ASP A 22 -11.15 9.52 -4.54
C ASP A 22 -11.80 10.66 -3.74
N THR A 23 -13.12 10.74 -3.80
CA THR A 23 -13.88 11.68 -2.98
C THR A 23 -13.57 11.34 -1.52
N ARG A 24 -12.93 12.26 -0.78
CA ARG A 24 -12.56 12.03 0.63
C ARG A 24 -13.72 11.40 1.38
N LYS A 25 -13.59 10.10 1.68
CA LYS A 25 -14.53 9.36 2.51
C LYS A 25 -14.54 10.08 3.86
N THR A 26 -15.72 10.56 4.27
CA THR A 26 -15.85 11.36 5.49
C THR A 26 -15.23 10.62 6.67
N GLY A 27 -14.33 11.30 7.40
CA GLY A 27 -13.65 10.72 8.56
C GLY A 27 -12.37 9.94 8.25
N SER A 28 -11.94 9.79 6.98
CA SER A 28 -10.66 9.13 6.68
C SER A 28 -9.46 9.82 7.33
N THR A 29 -8.46 9.03 7.73
CA THR A 29 -7.19 9.53 8.26
C THR A 29 -6.10 9.69 7.20
N ILE A 30 -6.42 9.52 5.92
CA ILE A 30 -5.50 9.70 4.80
C ILE A 30 -5.30 11.20 4.50
N GLU A 31 -4.04 11.62 4.42
CA GLU A 31 -3.61 12.98 4.14
C GLU A 31 -2.44 13.00 3.15
N VAL A 32 -2.46 13.96 2.22
CA VAL A 32 -1.34 14.23 1.30
C VAL A 32 -0.11 14.67 2.11
N GLY A 33 1.07 14.16 1.74
CA GLY A 33 2.36 14.39 2.40
C GLY A 33 2.58 13.56 3.67
N LYS A 34 1.63 12.71 4.07
CA LYS A 34 1.81 11.76 5.18
C LYS A 34 2.24 10.40 4.65
N SER A 35 2.94 9.66 5.51
CA SER A 35 3.39 8.30 5.23
C SER A 35 2.63 7.25 6.01
N TYR A 36 2.32 6.12 5.37
CA TYR A 36 1.59 5.00 5.96
C TYR A 36 2.27 3.67 5.60
N LEU A 37 1.93 2.61 6.33
CA LEU A 37 2.33 1.25 5.98
C LEU A 37 1.23 0.60 5.16
N GLY A 38 1.57 0.11 3.97
CA GLY A 38 0.65 -0.53 3.05
C GLY A 38 1.22 -1.80 2.44
N THR A 39 0.40 -2.47 1.63
CA THR A 39 0.78 -3.66 0.89
C THR A 39 0.99 -3.29 -0.57
N LEU A 40 2.22 -3.40 -1.05
CA LEU A 40 2.59 -3.26 -2.46
C LEU A 40 2.28 -4.57 -3.19
N TYR A 41 1.51 -4.45 -4.26
CA TYR A 41 1.19 -5.55 -5.18
C TYR A 41 2.02 -5.44 -6.46
N PRO A 42 2.21 -6.53 -7.21
CA PRO A 42 3.01 -6.55 -8.45
C PRO A 42 2.47 -5.66 -9.58
N ASN A 43 1.24 -5.19 -9.48
CA ASN A 43 0.65 -4.23 -10.42
C ASN A 43 1.03 -2.77 -10.11
N ASN A 44 1.99 -2.52 -9.22
CA ASN A 44 2.41 -1.20 -8.73
C ASN A 44 1.31 -0.42 -8.01
N TRP A 45 0.44 -1.15 -7.31
CA TRP A 45 -0.55 -0.55 -6.43
C TRP A 45 -0.18 -0.79 -4.97
N VAL A 46 -0.34 0.24 -4.15
CA VAL A 46 -0.29 0.12 -2.70
C VAL A 46 -1.70 0.16 -2.14
N TYR A 47 -2.09 -0.92 -1.46
CA TYR A 47 -3.36 -1.00 -0.73
C TYR A 47 -3.14 -0.68 0.74
N PHE A 48 -4.07 0.08 1.30
CA PHE A 48 -4.06 0.50 2.69
C PHE A 48 -5.48 0.51 3.25
N THR A 49 -5.65 0.02 4.47
CA THR A 49 -6.90 0.15 5.22
C THR A 49 -6.63 1.11 6.38
N ASP A 50 -7.40 2.19 6.44
CA ASP A 50 -7.25 3.18 7.50
C ASP A 50 -7.87 2.72 8.84
N VAL A 51 -7.68 3.50 9.90
CA VAL A 51 -8.19 3.16 11.25
C VAL A 51 -9.71 3.15 11.35
N ASN A 52 -10.41 3.69 10.35
CA ASN A 52 -11.87 3.68 10.25
C ASN A 52 -12.37 2.61 9.27
N GLU A 53 -11.54 1.60 8.99
CA GLU A 53 -11.85 0.48 8.09
C GLU A 53 -12.11 0.92 6.64
N GLN A 54 -11.59 2.08 6.24
CA GLN A 54 -11.74 2.57 4.88
C GLN A 54 -10.58 2.08 4.02
N GLU A 55 -10.93 1.44 2.91
CA GLU A 55 -9.95 0.94 1.96
C GLU A 55 -9.52 2.02 0.98
N TRP A 56 -8.21 2.06 0.73
CA TRP A 56 -7.54 2.98 -0.17
C TRP A 56 -6.59 2.21 -1.09
N ALA A 57 -6.52 2.67 -2.34
CA ALA A 57 -5.60 2.18 -3.34
C ALA A 57 -4.83 3.36 -3.93
N PHE A 58 -3.51 3.25 -3.98
CA PHE A 58 -2.63 4.27 -4.51
C PHE A 58 -1.74 3.68 -5.61
N TYR A 59 -1.67 4.38 -6.73
CA TYR A 59 -0.73 4.14 -7.82
C TYR A 59 0.66 4.66 -7.43
N VAL A 60 1.65 3.78 -7.47
CA VAL A 60 3.06 4.15 -7.27
C VAL A 60 3.54 5.04 -8.43
N ASP A 61 4.32 6.07 -8.10
CA ASP A 61 4.86 7.11 -8.99
C ASP A 61 3.81 8.07 -9.57
N ASP A 62 2.56 7.97 -9.13
CA ASP A 62 1.46 8.88 -9.50
C ASP A 62 0.83 9.47 -8.23
N THR A 63 -0.02 8.68 -7.55
CA THR A 63 -0.70 9.12 -6.31
C THR A 63 0.07 8.84 -5.03
N CYS A 64 1.12 8.02 -5.07
CA CYS A 64 2.02 7.78 -3.95
C CYS A 64 3.46 7.49 -4.40
N ARG A 65 4.41 7.56 -3.46
CA ARG A 65 5.78 7.06 -3.64
C ARG A 65 6.19 6.13 -2.50
N ILE A 66 6.98 5.11 -2.81
CA ILE A 66 7.53 4.20 -1.80
C ILE A 66 8.72 4.88 -1.12
N ILE A 67 8.73 4.88 0.22
CA ILE A 67 9.82 5.41 1.04
C ILE A 67 10.79 4.28 1.44
N GLU A 68 10.25 3.15 1.89
CA GLU A 68 11.03 1.98 2.33
C GLU A 68 10.24 0.67 2.11
N GLU A 69 10.97 -0.40 1.77
CA GLU A 69 10.43 -1.77 1.85
C GLU A 69 10.62 -2.27 3.29
N VAL A 70 9.55 -2.78 3.90
CA VAL A 70 9.61 -3.40 5.22
C VAL A 70 9.86 -4.89 5.01
N GLU A 71 11.12 -5.31 5.20
CA GLU A 71 11.45 -6.72 5.22
C GLU A 71 10.70 -7.40 6.37
N GLN A 72 9.86 -8.39 6.04
CA GLN A 72 9.34 -9.28 7.06
C GLN A 72 10.51 -10.11 7.58
N VAL A 73 11.03 -9.73 8.74
CA VAL A 73 11.94 -10.59 9.49
C VAL A 73 11.17 -11.85 9.84
N LYS A 74 11.39 -12.92 9.09
CA LYS A 74 10.97 -14.27 9.48
C LYS A 74 11.63 -14.56 10.81
N MET A 75 10.86 -14.48 11.89
CA MET A 75 11.29 -15.06 13.15
C MET A 75 11.26 -16.58 12.95
N PHE A 76 12.46 -17.18 12.90
CA PHE A 76 12.68 -18.63 12.83
C PHE A 76 12.42 -19.28 14.20
#